data_AF-A0A2S8FEW6-F1
#
_entry.id   AF-A0A2S8FEW6-F1
#
_cell.length_a   1.000
_cell.length_b   1.000
_cell.length_c   1.000
_cell.angle_alpha   90.00
_cell.angle_beta   90.00
_cell.angle_gamma   90.00
#
_symmetry.space_group_name_H-M   'P 1'
#
loop_
_entity.id
_entity.type
_entity.pdbx_description
1 polymer ?
#
loop_
_entity_poly.entity_id
_entity_poly.type
_entity_poly.pdbx_seq_one_letter_code
_entity_poly.pdbx_strand_id
1 'polypeptide(L)'
;MWRVFGAVATIFFGAAVTYWQMNPGPTPPYDTWSISDEEALDVAEAILRYQIENEVSGRKAKRGQWLFMVFGDVPSAEFTARFHEFPQVIKSYSEVDPGGDTVIFMVKSAKRFDDTTILAIGKVYGGNDSQDKPLIGLAGDEDLNGYRVEQNDGVWEVAAVISS
;
A
#
# COMPACT_ATOMS: atom_id res chain seq x y z
N MET A 1 12.14 -18.92 14.40
CA MET A 1 12.51 -20.32 14.71
C MET A 1 11.43 -20.85 15.64
N TRP A 2 10.76 -21.98 15.40
CA TRP A 2 11.32 -23.29 15.14
C TRP A 2 10.49 -24.11 14.13
N ARG A 3 11.19 -24.96 13.39
CA ARG A 3 10.64 -26.16 12.74
C ARG A 3 10.54 -27.26 13.80
N VAL A 4 9.66 -28.26 13.60
CA VAL A 4 10.06 -29.67 13.40
C VAL A 4 8.85 -30.65 13.38
N PHE A 5 8.78 -31.40 12.27
CA PHE A 5 8.49 -32.83 12.04
C PHE A 5 7.25 -33.52 12.63
N GLY A 6 6.55 -34.28 11.77
CA GLY A 6 5.75 -35.42 12.20
C GLY A 6 4.83 -35.97 11.11
N ALA A 7 5.20 -37.10 10.53
CA ALA A 7 4.44 -37.83 9.52
C ALA A 7 3.38 -38.77 10.13
N VAL A 8 2.28 -38.94 9.37
CA VAL A 8 1.36 -40.09 9.22
C VAL A 8 0.89 -40.87 10.47
N ALA A 9 -0.43 -40.92 10.67
CA ALA A 9 -1.11 -42.17 11.05
C ALA A 9 -2.62 -42.09 10.73
N THR A 10 -3.04 -42.80 9.68
CA THR A 10 -4.45 -43.12 9.42
C THR A 10 -4.87 -44.21 10.40
N ILE A 11 -5.71 -43.92 11.40
CA ILE A 11 -6.44 -44.94 12.17
C ILE A 11 -7.86 -44.45 12.46
N PHE A 12 -8.80 -45.38 12.29
CA PHE A 12 -10.25 -45.30 12.38
C PHE A 12 -10.79 -44.82 13.74
N PHE A 13 -11.99 -44.22 13.70
CA PHE A 13 -12.92 -43.85 14.79
C PHE A 13 -12.58 -42.66 15.69
N GLY A 14 -13.46 -41.65 15.65
CA GLY A 14 -13.60 -40.64 16.71
C GLY A 14 -13.42 -39.20 16.22
N ALA A 15 -14.55 -38.47 16.12
CA ALA A 15 -14.68 -37.02 15.99
C ALA A 15 -13.51 -36.26 15.33
N ALA A 16 -13.65 -35.96 14.03
CA ALA A 16 -12.88 -34.88 13.43
C ALA A 16 -13.39 -33.55 14.01
N VAL A 17 -12.77 -33.09 15.10
CA VAL A 17 -12.77 -31.67 15.44
C VAL A 17 -11.88 -31.00 14.40
N THR A 18 -12.48 -30.56 13.30
CA THR A 18 -11.85 -29.61 12.40
C THR A 18 -11.73 -28.30 13.15
N TYR A 19 -10.59 -28.07 13.80
CA TYR A 19 -10.16 -26.73 14.10
C TYR A 19 -10.00 -26.02 12.76
N TRP A 20 -10.89 -25.07 12.48
CA TRP A 20 -10.68 -24.09 11.43
C TRP A 20 -9.36 -23.40 11.76
N GLN A 21 -8.32 -23.73 10.99
CA GLN A 21 -7.14 -22.91 10.89
C GLN A 21 -7.66 -21.53 10.45
N MET A 22 -7.76 -20.59 11.38
CA MET A 22 -7.88 -19.18 11.06
C MET A 22 -6.67 -18.89 10.20
N ASN A 23 -6.87 -18.84 8.89
CA ASN A 23 -5.93 -18.17 8.00
C ASN A 23 -5.81 -16.78 8.61
N PRO A 24 -4.63 -16.35 9.13
CA PRO A 24 -4.53 -15.03 9.70
C PRO A 24 -4.96 -14.08 8.58
N GLY A 25 -6.09 -13.40 8.79
CA GLY A 25 -6.46 -12.29 7.93
C GLY A 25 -5.27 -11.34 7.86
N PRO A 26 -5.10 -10.60 6.76
CA PRO A 26 -4.01 -9.64 6.65
C PRO A 26 -3.98 -8.79 7.92
N THR A 27 -2.90 -8.92 8.70
CA THR A 27 -2.70 -8.07 9.87
C THR A 27 -2.65 -6.64 9.34
N PRO A 28 -3.39 -5.69 9.95
CA PRO A 28 -3.39 -4.31 9.49
C PRO A 28 -1.93 -3.83 9.41
N PRO A 29 -1.49 -3.31 8.25
CA PRO A 29 -0.09 -2.92 8.08
C PRO A 29 0.20 -1.54 8.68
N TYR A 30 -0.74 -1.01 9.46
CA TYR A 30 -0.57 0.16 10.31
C TYR A 30 -0.72 -0.21 11.79
N ASP A 31 -0.16 0.63 12.66
CA ASP A 31 -0.22 0.41 14.10
C ASP A 31 -1.62 0.68 14.68
N THR A 32 -2.45 -0.37 14.70
CA THR A 32 -3.85 -0.31 15.19
C THR A 32 -4.02 0.13 16.64
N TRP A 33 -2.95 0.15 17.45
CA TRP A 33 -3.03 0.66 18.83
C TRP A 33 -2.90 2.17 18.90
N SER A 34 -2.36 2.80 17.85
CA SER A 34 -2.04 4.23 17.85
C SER A 34 -2.61 4.99 16.66
N ILE A 35 -3.12 4.31 15.64
CA ILE A 35 -3.72 4.90 14.44
C ILE A 35 -5.07 4.25 14.17
N SER A 36 -6.09 5.06 13.90
CA SER A 36 -7.40 4.58 13.43
C SER A 36 -7.41 4.33 11.92
N ASP A 37 -8.33 3.49 11.45
CA ASP A 37 -8.47 3.22 10.01
C ASP A 37 -8.69 4.50 9.18
N GLU A 38 -9.51 5.43 9.69
CA GLU A 38 -9.79 6.72 9.05
C GLU A 38 -8.50 7.56 8.93
N GLU A 39 -7.74 7.65 10.01
CA GLU A 39 -6.47 8.38 10.04
C GLU A 39 -5.42 7.73 9.15
N ALA A 40 -5.37 6.39 9.10
CA ALA A 40 -4.47 5.67 8.20
C ALA A 40 -4.80 5.97 6.73
N LEU A 41 -6.09 6.08 6.38
CA LEU A 41 -6.52 6.47 5.04
C LEU A 41 -6.17 7.93 4.74
N ASP A 42 -6.38 8.86 5.67
CA ASP A 42 -6.05 10.27 5.47
C ASP A 42 -4.53 10.48 5.27
N VAL A 43 -3.71 9.74 6.01
CA VAL A 43 -2.24 9.69 5.81
C VAL A 43 -1.90 9.10 4.44
N ALA A 44 -2.54 8.00 4.04
CA ALA A 44 -2.31 7.42 2.71
C ALA A 44 -2.70 8.41 1.60
N GLU A 45 -3.79 9.15 1.78
CA GLU A 45 -4.21 10.19 0.85
C GLU A 45 -3.15 11.28 0.71
N ALA A 46 -2.66 11.82 1.84
CA ALA A 46 -1.62 12.85 1.85
C ALA A 46 -0.36 12.41 1.10
N ILE A 47 0.09 11.16 1.31
CA ILE A 47 1.26 10.60 0.63
C ILE A 47 1.03 10.44 -0.86
N LEU A 48 -0.12 9.88 -1.26
CA LEU A 48 -0.44 9.68 -2.67
C LEU A 48 -0.54 11.01 -3.43
N ARG A 49 -1.18 12.02 -2.84
CA ARG A 49 -1.22 13.38 -3.40
C ARG A 49 0.18 13.96 -3.59
N TYR A 50 1.02 13.84 -2.56
CA TYR A 50 2.41 14.28 -2.62
C TYR A 50 3.17 13.55 -3.74
N GLN A 51 3.05 12.22 -3.85
CA GLN A 51 3.71 11.44 -4.90
C GLN A 51 3.22 11.86 -6.29
N ILE A 52 1.92 12.07 -6.47
CA ILE A 52 1.35 12.57 -7.73
C ILE A 52 1.96 13.94 -8.06
N GLU A 53 1.93 14.91 -7.15
CA GLU A 53 2.45 16.25 -7.42
C GLU A 53 3.95 16.23 -7.79
N ASN A 54 4.74 15.43 -7.09
CA ASN A 54 6.19 15.37 -7.31
C ASN A 54 6.57 14.54 -8.54
N GLU A 55 5.96 13.37 -8.76
CA GLU A 55 6.26 12.50 -9.91
C GLU A 55 5.63 13.02 -11.22
N VAL A 56 4.47 13.68 -11.13
CA VAL A 56 3.75 14.23 -12.29
C VAL A 56 4.29 15.58 -12.74
N SER A 57 5.04 16.28 -11.89
CA SER A 57 5.79 17.47 -12.28
C SER A 57 6.88 17.18 -13.36
N GLY A 58 7.25 15.91 -13.55
CA GLY A 58 8.10 15.44 -14.64
C GLY A 58 7.37 15.27 -15.99
N ARG A 59 8.06 15.52 -17.12
CA ARG A 59 7.49 15.50 -18.49
C ARG A 59 6.84 14.18 -18.94
N LYS A 60 6.95 13.07 -18.19
CA LYS A 60 6.53 11.72 -18.61
C LYS A 60 5.20 11.22 -18.02
N ALA A 61 4.66 11.83 -16.97
CA ALA A 61 3.42 11.38 -16.34
C ALA A 61 2.12 11.77 -17.08
N LYS A 62 2.22 12.44 -18.23
CA LYS A 62 1.07 12.93 -19.00
C LYS A 62 0.31 11.85 -19.79
N ARG A 63 0.72 10.57 -19.77
CA ARG A 63 0.16 9.57 -20.70
C ARG A 63 -0.16 8.18 -20.11
N GLY A 64 0.04 7.96 -18.82
CA GLY A 64 -0.22 6.66 -18.18
C GLY A 64 -1.50 6.62 -17.33
N GLN A 65 -2.03 5.41 -17.12
CA GLN A 65 -3.04 5.12 -16.08
C GLN A 65 -2.34 5.01 -14.72
N TRP A 66 -3.01 5.39 -13.63
CA TRP A 66 -2.45 5.34 -12.27
C TRP A 66 -3.24 4.40 -11.38
N LEU A 67 -2.59 3.40 -10.82
CA LEU A 67 -3.18 2.48 -9.84
C LEU A 67 -2.70 2.86 -8.44
N PHE A 68 -3.61 2.90 -7.48
CA PHE A 68 -3.27 3.02 -6.07
C PHE A 68 -3.28 1.67 -5.38
N MET A 69 -2.28 1.46 -4.53
CA MET A 69 -2.18 0.34 -3.61
C MET A 69 -2.01 0.91 -2.20
N VAL A 70 -3.03 0.76 -1.36
CA VAL A 70 -3.04 1.28 0.00
C VAL A 70 -3.01 0.08 0.94
N PHE A 71 -1.97 0.01 1.79
CA PHE A 71 -1.84 -1.01 2.81
C PHE A 71 -1.87 -2.45 2.26
N GLY A 72 -1.33 -2.64 1.05
CA GLY A 72 -1.25 -3.93 0.37
C GLY A 72 -2.47 -4.27 -0.50
N ASP A 73 -3.53 -3.45 -0.47
CA ASP A 73 -4.77 -3.70 -1.18
C ASP A 73 -5.12 -2.57 -2.17
N VAL A 74 -6.00 -2.88 -3.12
CA VAL A 74 -6.64 -1.85 -3.95
C VAL A 74 -7.63 -1.08 -3.07
N PRO A 75 -7.54 0.26 -3.00
CA PRO A 75 -8.41 1.03 -2.12
C PRO A 75 -9.88 0.97 -2.56
N SER A 76 -10.77 1.26 -1.63
CA SER A 76 -12.21 1.32 -1.92
C SER A 76 -12.53 2.42 -2.94
N ALA A 77 -13.66 2.27 -3.64
CA ALA A 77 -14.14 3.30 -4.56
C ALA A 77 -14.38 4.65 -3.87
N GLU A 78 -14.76 4.64 -2.59
CA GLU A 78 -14.93 5.85 -1.77
C GLU A 78 -13.60 6.58 -1.55
N PHE A 79 -12.53 5.84 -1.26
CA PHE A 79 -11.19 6.42 -1.15
C PHE A 79 -10.70 6.95 -2.50
N THR A 80 -10.85 6.18 -3.57
CA THR A 80 -10.45 6.62 -4.91
C THR A 80 -11.22 7.87 -5.37
N ALA A 81 -12.49 8.02 -4.95
CA ALA A 81 -13.29 9.20 -5.27
C ALA A 81 -12.72 10.50 -4.69
N ARG A 82 -11.88 10.43 -3.65
CA ARG A 82 -11.18 11.60 -3.10
C ARG A 82 -10.21 12.23 -4.11
N PHE A 83 -9.78 11.46 -5.12
CA PHE A 83 -8.85 11.86 -6.18
C PHE A 83 -9.55 12.17 -7.52
N HIS A 84 -10.83 12.58 -7.49
CA HIS A 84 -11.63 12.89 -8.67
C HIS A 84 -11.04 13.92 -9.64
N GLU A 85 -10.14 14.78 -9.16
CA GLU A 85 -9.37 15.76 -9.94
C GLU A 85 -8.30 15.11 -10.82
N PHE A 86 -7.95 13.85 -10.58
CA PHE A 86 -6.95 13.07 -11.32
C PHE A 86 -7.64 11.97 -12.15
N PRO A 87 -8.10 12.27 -13.39
CA PRO A 87 -8.82 11.30 -14.22
C PRO A 87 -7.97 10.09 -14.66
N GLN A 88 -6.66 10.14 -14.47
CA GLN A 88 -5.72 9.03 -14.74
C GLN A 88 -5.84 7.90 -13.72
N VAL A 89 -6.41 8.16 -12.54
CA VAL A 89 -6.54 7.16 -11.48
C VAL A 89 -7.58 6.13 -11.88
N ILE A 90 -7.14 4.88 -12.02
CA ILE A 90 -8.02 3.74 -12.27
C ILE A 90 -8.66 3.28 -10.96
N LYS A 91 -9.89 2.77 -11.05
CA LYS A 91 -10.71 2.46 -9.88
C LYS A 91 -10.64 0.99 -9.47
N SER A 92 -10.02 0.15 -10.29
CA SER A 92 -9.93 -1.28 -10.08
C SER A 92 -8.71 -1.87 -10.77
N TYR A 93 -8.14 -2.94 -10.20
CA TYR A 93 -7.09 -3.73 -10.83
C TYR A 93 -7.52 -4.32 -12.18
N SER A 94 -8.81 -4.58 -12.37
CA SER A 94 -9.36 -5.09 -13.63
C SER A 94 -9.30 -4.07 -14.78
N GLU A 95 -9.06 -2.79 -14.47
CA GLU A 95 -8.93 -1.70 -15.44
C GLU A 95 -7.48 -1.47 -15.87
N VAL A 96 -6.52 -2.18 -15.25
CA VAL A 96 -5.10 -2.15 -15.64
C VAL A 96 -4.99 -2.77 -17.03
N ASP A 97 -4.52 -1.99 -18.01
CA ASP A 97 -4.06 -2.54 -19.28
C ASP A 97 -2.71 -3.24 -19.04
N PRO A 98 -2.62 -4.58 -19.15
CA PRO A 98 -1.37 -5.30 -18.93
C PRO A 98 -0.28 -4.96 -19.98
N GLY A 99 -0.65 -4.31 -21.09
CA GLY A 99 0.26 -3.79 -22.10
C GLY A 99 0.46 -2.27 -22.04
N GLY A 100 -0.18 -1.58 -21.11
CA GLY A 100 -0.19 -0.12 -21.01
C GLY A 100 0.85 0.45 -20.03
N ASP A 101 1.16 1.73 -20.19
CA ASP A 101 2.01 2.50 -19.27
C ASP A 101 1.23 2.78 -17.97
N THR A 102 1.16 1.80 -17.07
CA THR A 102 0.55 1.97 -15.74
C THR A 102 1.61 2.33 -14.71
N VAL A 103 1.35 3.41 -13.96
CA VAL A 103 2.14 3.79 -12.78
C VAL A 103 1.39 3.33 -11.54
N ILE A 104 2.07 2.64 -10.62
CA ILE A 104 1.48 2.18 -9.37
C ILE A 104 2.04 3.02 -8.23
N PHE A 105 1.17 3.73 -7.52
CA PHE A 105 1.51 4.44 -6.30
C PHE A 105 1.12 3.58 -5.10
N MET A 106 2.07 3.30 -4.22
CA MET A 106 1.89 2.40 -3.09
C MET A 106 2.20 3.07 -1.76
N VAL A 107 1.32 2.86 -0.80
CA VAL A 107 1.56 3.08 0.64
C VAL A 107 1.51 1.72 1.31
N LYS A 108 2.64 1.28 1.89
CA LYS A 108 2.80 -0.07 2.43
C LYS A 108 2.40 -0.15 3.91
N SER A 109 2.84 0.81 4.71
CA SER A 109 2.62 0.81 6.16
C SER A 109 2.63 2.22 6.73
N ALA A 110 2.05 2.38 7.92
CA ALA A 110 2.03 3.63 8.67
C ALA A 110 2.12 3.35 10.18
N LYS A 111 2.87 4.18 10.93
CA LYS A 111 3.03 4.04 12.38
C LYS A 111 3.11 5.41 13.03
N ARG A 112 2.38 5.60 14.13
CA ARG A 112 2.45 6.83 14.91
C ARG A 112 3.81 6.95 15.58
N PHE A 113 4.43 8.11 15.44
CA PHE A 113 5.66 8.46 16.13
C PHE A 113 5.38 9.31 17.37
N ASP A 114 4.49 10.30 17.23
CA ASP A 114 4.00 11.14 18.32
C ASP A 114 2.56 11.65 18.05
N ASP A 115 2.06 12.57 18.88
CA ASP A 115 0.68 13.08 18.80
C ASP A 115 0.36 13.73 17.45
N THR A 116 1.36 14.29 16.77
CA THR A 116 1.18 15.04 15.52
C THR A 116 1.96 14.46 14.34
N THR A 117 2.71 13.36 14.53
CA THR A 117 3.61 12.80 13.53
C THR A 117 3.34 11.33 13.30
N ILE A 118 3.18 10.95 12.03
CA ILE A 118 3.11 9.57 11.56
C ILE A 118 4.27 9.32 10.59
N LEU A 119 4.93 8.18 10.77
CA LEU A 119 5.93 7.67 9.84
C LEU A 119 5.28 6.62 8.95
N ALA A 120 5.39 6.79 7.64
CA ALA A 120 4.82 5.88 6.67
C ALA A 120 5.87 5.43 5.66
N ILE A 121 5.59 4.32 4.99
CA ILE A 121 6.47 3.74 3.99
C ILE A 121 5.67 3.60 2.69
N GLY A 122 6.24 4.06 1.58
CA GLY A 122 5.60 4.00 0.27
C GLY A 122 6.59 3.92 -0.88
N LYS A 123 6.08 3.66 -2.09
CA LYS A 123 6.88 3.57 -3.32
C LYS A 123 6.02 3.87 -4.54
N VAL A 124 6.65 4.34 -5.61
CA VAL A 124 6.04 4.46 -6.94
C VAL A 124 6.72 3.45 -7.86
N TYR A 125 5.92 2.67 -8.59
CA TYR A 125 6.39 1.68 -9.56
C TYR A 125 5.96 2.09 -10.97
N GLY A 126 6.84 1.90 -11.95
CA GLY A 126 6.60 2.34 -13.32
C GLY A 126 6.74 3.86 -13.48
N GLY A 127 7.00 4.33 -14.71
CA GLY A 127 7.16 5.75 -15.03
C GLY A 127 8.58 6.19 -15.41
N ASN A 128 9.62 5.39 -15.13
CA ASN A 128 10.95 5.62 -15.69
C ASN A 128 11.77 4.31 -15.75
N ASP A 129 12.42 4.12 -16.90
CA ASP A 129 13.38 3.09 -17.27
C ASP A 129 12.93 1.62 -17.40
N SER A 130 13.54 1.02 -18.43
CA SER A 130 13.30 -0.28 -19.04
C SER A 130 13.62 -1.49 -18.17
N GLN A 131 13.49 -1.40 -16.84
CA GLN A 131 13.73 -2.52 -15.92
C GLN A 131 12.63 -2.77 -14.89
N ASP A 132 11.74 -1.82 -14.62
CA ASP A 132 10.64 -2.06 -13.67
C ASP A 132 9.37 -2.51 -14.40
N LYS A 133 9.29 -3.81 -14.69
CA LYS A 133 8.00 -4.46 -14.98
C LYS A 133 7.31 -4.74 -13.65
N PRO A 134 6.14 -4.13 -13.32
CA PRO A 134 5.37 -4.58 -12.18
C PRO A 134 4.32 -5.59 -12.67
N LEU A 135 4.73 -6.80 -13.02
CA LEU A 135 3.76 -7.86 -13.30
C LEU A 135 4.26 -9.19 -12.70
N ILE A 136 3.68 -9.50 -11.53
CA ILE A 136 3.76 -10.74 -10.74
C ILE A 136 4.92 -10.79 -9.74
N GLY A 137 4.57 -10.63 -8.47
CA GLY A 137 5.49 -10.70 -7.31
C GLY A 137 5.92 -9.30 -6.89
N LEU A 138 5.33 -8.80 -5.79
CA LEU A 138 5.72 -7.56 -5.11
C LEU A 138 7.25 -7.49 -5.06
N ALA A 139 7.83 -6.54 -5.79
CA ALA A 139 9.26 -6.30 -5.86
C ALA A 139 9.81 -6.08 -4.44
N GLY A 140 11.05 -6.53 -4.20
CA GLY A 140 11.70 -6.52 -2.89
C GLY A 140 11.71 -5.15 -2.21
N ASP A 141 11.84 -5.17 -0.88
CA ASP A 141 11.81 -4.01 0.03
C ASP A 141 13.01 -3.05 -0.14
N GLU A 142 13.80 -3.20 -1.20
CA GLU A 142 15.14 -2.65 -1.31
C GLU A 142 15.18 -1.15 -1.70
N ASP A 143 14.05 -0.53 -2.10
CA ASP A 143 13.97 0.94 -2.33
C ASP A 143 12.63 1.54 -1.90
N LEU A 144 12.21 1.32 -0.66
CA LEU A 144 11.02 1.99 -0.12
C LEU A 144 11.38 3.40 0.37
N ASN A 145 10.55 4.39 0.03
CA ASN A 145 10.68 5.74 0.58
C ASN A 145 9.96 5.82 1.93
N GLY A 146 10.66 6.37 2.92
CA GLY A 146 10.04 6.78 4.17
C GLY A 146 9.39 8.15 4.02
N TYR A 147 8.24 8.35 4.65
CA TYR A 147 7.52 9.61 4.71
C TYR A 147 7.30 10.00 6.15
N ARG A 148 7.69 11.22 6.51
CA ARG A 148 7.23 11.88 7.74
C ARG A 148 6.02 12.71 7.40
N VAL A 149 4.89 12.35 7.98
CA VAL A 149 3.60 13.02 7.78
C VAL A 149 3.23 13.71 9.09
N GLU A 150 2.90 15.00 9.02
CA GLU A 150 2.56 15.82 10.17
C GLU A 150 1.12 16.32 10.08
N GLN A 151 0.46 16.44 11.24
CA GLN A 151 -0.86 17.04 11.32
C GLN A 151 -0.74 18.55 11.49
N ASN A 152 -1.32 19.29 10.55
CA ASN A 152 -1.37 20.74 10.54
C ASN A 152 -2.83 21.21 10.41
N ASP A 153 -3.35 21.92 11.41
CA ASP A 153 -4.74 22.40 11.46
C ASP A 153 -5.81 21.33 11.16
N GLY A 154 -5.55 20.08 11.58
CA GLY A 154 -6.46 18.95 11.38
C GLY A 154 -6.32 18.24 10.03
N VAL A 155 -5.36 18.62 9.20
CA VAL A 155 -5.04 17.98 7.91
C VAL A 155 -3.67 17.31 8.00
N TRP A 156 -3.55 16.10 7.45
CA TRP A 156 -2.27 15.39 7.36
C TRP A 156 -1.51 15.82 6.10
N GLU A 157 -0.23 16.20 6.26
CA GLU A 157 0.62 16.66 5.15
C GLU A 157 2.00 15.98 5.20
N VAL A 158 2.59 15.69 4.04
CA VAL A 158 3.96 15.15 3.97
C VAL A 158 4.95 16.26 4.31
N ALA A 159 5.57 16.17 5.49
CA ALA A 159 6.56 17.13 5.98
C ALA A 159 7.98 16.83 5.47
N ALA A 160 8.33 15.55 5.28
CA ALA A 160 9.63 15.17 4.73
C ALA A 160 9.60 13.78 4.07
N VAL A 161 10.45 13.60 3.06
CA VAL A 161 10.79 12.28 2.49
C VAL A 161 12.14 11.84 3.06
N ILE A 162 12.17 10.62 3.59
CA ILE A 162 13.34 9.98 4.17
C ILE A 162 13.79 8.91 3.18
N SER A 163 14.74 9.26 2.32
CA SER A 163 15.40 8.31 1.41
C SER A 163 16.52 7.58 2.17
N SER A 164 16.55 6.26 2.10
CA SER A 164 17.68 5.43 2.55
C SER A 164 18.84 5.48 1.57
#